data_AF-A0A1V5XQE8-F1
#
_entry.id   AF-A0A1V5XQE8-F1
#
_cell.length_a   1.000
_cell.length_b   1.000
_cell.length_c   1.000
_cell.angle_alpha   90.00
_cell.angle_beta   90.00
_cell.angle_gamma   90.00
#
_symmetry.space_group_name_H-M   'P 1'
#
loop_
_entity.id
_entity.type
_entity.pdbx_description
1 polymer ?
#
loop_
_entity_poly.entity_id
_entity_poly.type
_entity_poly.pdbx_seq_one_letter_code
_entity_poly.pdbx_strand_id
1 'polypeptide(L)'
;MENLKIDLLCHEAMQNLEEFFGFALKYTPEIIFVPDRKTIDALKGKKTEPWVVGWVADNKIYLLSRDNFEAESSHEYSNEKYEGLIKHELTHCFSDVVSGQTHRPIWLHEGISIFLSGQLKTIPKPKKLCQFINFYTTGGQAVYQESGWAVAHLVNNYGKNKLLKVLKKSKDTKTQNDFAELFQSIYEFELQYCHFNNPNQYR
;
A
#
# COMPACT_ATOMS: atom_id res chain seq x y z
N MET A 1 14.33 24.15 6.84
CA MET A 1 12.91 24.26 7.22
C MET A 1 12.04 23.21 6.54
N GLU A 2 12.26 22.90 5.25
CA GLU A 2 11.49 21.86 4.55
C GLU A 2 11.82 20.44 5.03
N ASN A 3 13.11 20.10 5.19
CA ASN A 3 13.52 18.82 5.78
C ASN A 3 12.90 18.60 7.18
N LEU A 4 12.86 19.64 8.03
CA LEU A 4 12.25 19.56 9.36
C LEU A 4 10.74 19.24 9.30
N LYS A 5 10.02 19.70 8.28
CA LYS A 5 8.60 19.38 8.10
C LYS A 5 8.40 17.93 7.66
N ILE A 6 9.26 17.45 6.75
CA ILE A 6 9.24 16.07 6.28
C ILE A 6 9.62 15.11 7.42
N ASP A 7 10.62 15.46 8.23
CA ASP A 7 11.04 14.67 9.40
C ASP A 7 9.90 14.53 10.41
N LEU A 8 9.18 15.63 10.70
CA LEU A 8 8.02 15.62 11.58
C LEU A 8 6.90 14.74 11.02
N LEU A 9 6.58 14.89 9.73
CA LEU A 9 5.60 14.07 9.05
C LEU A 9 5.97 12.58 9.12
N CYS A 10 7.23 12.25 8.85
CA CYS A 10 7.71 10.87 8.92
C CYS A 10 7.58 10.32 10.34
N HIS A 11 7.90 11.12 11.35
CA HIS A 11 7.75 10.74 12.74
C HIS A 11 6.28 10.44 13.10
N GLU A 12 5.35 11.31 12.73
CA GLU A 12 3.91 11.10 12.95
C GLU A 12 3.38 9.89 12.17
N ALA A 13 3.80 9.74 10.90
CA ALA A 13 3.43 8.60 10.08
C ALA A 13 3.93 7.28 10.70
N MET A 14 5.18 7.25 11.14
CA MET A 14 5.77 6.12 11.84
C MET A 14 4.95 5.76 13.09
N GLN A 15 4.69 6.70 14.01
CA GLN A 15 3.90 6.44 15.22
C GLN A 15 2.52 5.82 14.92
N ASN A 16 1.81 6.37 13.92
CA ASN A 16 0.52 5.84 13.51
C ASN A 16 0.62 4.40 12.96
N LEU A 17 1.68 4.11 12.20
CA LEU A 17 1.92 2.77 11.66
C LEU A 17 2.34 1.81 12.77
N GLU A 18 3.17 2.23 13.72
CA GLU A 18 3.55 1.44 14.90
C GLU A 18 2.33 1.03 15.73
N GLU A 19 1.39 1.94 15.95
CA GLU A 19 0.13 1.64 16.62
C GLU A 19 -0.74 0.66 15.82
N PHE A 20 -0.82 0.84 14.49
CA PHE A 20 -1.60 -0.04 13.65
C PHE A 20 -1.06 -1.47 13.66
N PHE A 21 0.25 -1.62 13.40
CA PHE A 21 0.94 -2.91 13.26
C PHE A 21 1.30 -3.55 14.60
N GLY A 22 1.38 -2.76 15.68
CA GLY A 22 1.69 -3.22 17.03
C GLY A 22 3.17 -3.45 17.29
N PHE A 23 4.07 -2.85 16.49
CA PHE A 23 5.52 -2.90 16.71
C PHE A 23 6.23 -1.70 16.07
N ALA A 24 7.40 -1.35 16.61
CA ALA A 24 8.31 -0.36 16.02
C ALA A 24 9.28 -1.02 15.03
N LEU A 25 9.60 -0.33 13.92
CA LEU A 25 10.69 -0.76 13.05
C LEU A 25 12.02 -0.72 13.83
N LYS A 26 12.90 -1.69 13.55
CA LYS A 26 14.24 -1.74 14.16
C LYS A 26 15.23 -0.74 13.53
N TYR A 27 14.79 -0.02 12.51
CA TYR A 27 15.55 0.96 11.74
C TYR A 27 14.63 2.09 11.33
N THR A 28 15.20 3.25 11.02
CA THR A 28 14.48 4.37 10.41
C THR A 28 14.75 4.34 8.91
N PRO A 29 13.72 4.19 8.05
CA PRO A 29 13.91 4.22 6.61
C PRO A 29 14.53 5.57 6.17
N GLU A 30 15.56 5.51 5.32
CA GLU A 30 16.15 6.72 4.73
C GLU A 30 15.30 7.16 3.54
N ILE A 31 14.91 8.44 3.48
CA ILE A 31 14.17 8.99 2.34
C ILE A 31 15.16 9.64 1.38
N ILE A 32 15.15 9.17 0.13
CA ILE A 32 15.93 9.70 -0.98
C ILE A 32 14.98 10.41 -1.95
N PHE A 33 15.15 11.72 -2.08
CA PHE A 33 14.47 12.49 -3.11
C PHE A 33 15.19 12.37 -4.45
N VAL A 34 14.48 11.84 -5.43
CA VAL A 34 14.93 11.61 -6.79
C VAL A 34 14.54 12.82 -7.64
N PRO A 35 15.47 13.49 -8.32
CA PRO A 35 15.19 14.77 -8.95
C PRO A 35 14.24 14.65 -10.15
N ASP A 36 14.29 13.57 -10.93
CA ASP A 36 13.59 13.48 -12.21
C ASP A 36 13.25 12.03 -12.62
N ARG A 37 12.40 11.88 -13.64
CA ARG A 37 11.99 10.59 -14.21
C ARG A 37 13.18 9.80 -14.74
N LYS A 38 14.15 10.48 -15.35
CA LYS A 38 15.34 9.85 -15.92
C LYS A 38 16.13 9.12 -14.84
N THR A 39 16.23 9.70 -13.65
CA THR A 39 16.89 9.11 -12.49
C THR A 39 16.07 7.95 -11.92
N ILE A 40 14.74 8.06 -11.89
CA ILE A 40 13.86 6.91 -11.54
C ILE A 40 14.11 5.73 -12.48
N ASP A 41 14.12 5.97 -13.79
CA ASP A 41 14.33 4.93 -14.80
C ASP A 41 15.72 4.28 -14.65
N ALA A 42 16.74 5.09 -14.37
CA ALA A 42 18.10 4.60 -14.12
C ALA A 42 18.17 3.72 -12.86
N LEU A 43 17.57 4.16 -11.75
CA LEU A 43 17.52 3.40 -10.50
C LEU A 43 16.71 2.10 -10.63
N LYS A 44 15.67 2.09 -11.47
CA LYS A 44 14.85 0.91 -11.76
C LYS A 44 15.44 0.00 -12.85
N GLY A 45 16.49 0.46 -13.56
CA GLY A 45 17.11 -0.26 -14.68
C GLY A 45 16.21 -0.41 -15.91
N LYS A 46 15.11 0.34 -16.00
CA LYS A 46 14.13 0.30 -17.10
C LYS A 46 13.31 1.58 -17.15
N LYS A 47 12.70 1.84 -18.31
CA LYS A 47 11.66 2.86 -18.41
C LYS A 47 10.47 2.51 -17.52
N THR A 48 10.02 3.50 -16.76
CA THR A 48 8.89 3.38 -15.84
C THR A 48 7.68 4.16 -16.34
N GLU A 49 6.51 3.78 -15.86
CA GLU A 49 5.29 4.51 -16.15
C GLU A 49 5.26 5.86 -15.40
N PRO A 50 4.62 6.91 -15.94
CA PRO A 50 4.56 8.24 -15.31
C PRO A 50 3.94 8.27 -13.91
N TRP A 51 3.12 7.27 -13.57
CA TRP A 51 2.48 7.17 -12.27
C TRP A 51 3.40 6.60 -11.17
N VAL A 52 4.54 6.02 -11.53
CA VAL A 52 5.53 5.49 -10.57
C VAL A 52 6.31 6.65 -10.00
N VAL A 53 6.03 7.06 -8.77
CA VAL A 53 6.67 8.23 -8.13
C VAL A 53 7.30 7.93 -6.78
N GLY A 54 7.11 6.72 -6.26
CA GLY A 54 7.65 6.25 -5.00
C GLY A 54 7.94 4.75 -5.05
N TRP A 55 8.91 4.30 -4.26
CA TRP A 55 9.08 2.88 -3.93
C TRP A 55 10.01 2.66 -2.74
N VAL A 56 9.90 1.49 -2.12
CA VAL A 56 10.85 0.97 -1.12
C VAL A 56 11.90 0.06 -1.77
N ALA A 57 13.17 0.20 -1.39
CA ALA A 57 14.22 -0.79 -1.64
C ALA A 57 15.33 -0.72 -0.56
N ASP A 58 15.73 -1.87 -0.01
CA ASP A 58 16.84 -2.03 0.95
C ASP A 58 16.82 -0.99 2.10
N ASN A 59 15.68 -0.88 2.79
CA ASN A 59 15.41 0.07 3.88
C ASN A 59 15.41 1.55 3.48
N LYS A 60 15.42 1.85 2.18
CA LYS A 60 15.30 3.20 1.65
C LYS A 60 13.97 3.40 0.97
N ILE A 61 13.46 4.61 1.08
CA ILE A 61 12.27 5.09 0.40
C ILE A 61 12.76 6.07 -0.66
N TYR A 62 12.49 5.78 -1.92
CA TYR A 62 12.78 6.68 -3.02
C TYR A 62 11.50 7.41 -3.39
N LEU A 63 11.56 8.74 -3.50
CA LEU A 63 10.42 9.57 -3.86
C LEU A 63 10.83 10.57 -4.93
N LEU A 64 10.00 10.75 -5.95
CA LEU A 64 10.16 11.86 -6.88
C LEU A 64 10.12 13.17 -6.09
N SER A 65 11.09 14.05 -6.34
CA SER A 65 11.24 15.32 -5.64
C SER A 65 9.97 16.16 -5.78
N ARG A 66 9.61 16.85 -4.70
CA ARG A 66 8.46 17.76 -4.66
C ARG A 66 8.50 18.77 -5.80
N ASP A 67 9.66 19.39 -6.01
CA ASP A 67 9.84 20.50 -6.95
C ASP A 67 9.54 20.11 -8.40
N ASN A 68 9.78 18.84 -8.76
CA ASN A 68 9.56 18.32 -10.10
C ASN A 68 8.37 17.35 -10.18
N PHE A 69 7.57 17.24 -9.12
CA PHE A 69 6.55 16.18 -9.01
C PHE A 69 5.51 16.24 -10.13
N GLU A 70 4.95 17.42 -10.41
CA GLU A 70 3.95 17.59 -11.49
C GLU A 70 4.58 17.54 -12.89
N ALA A 71 5.84 17.98 -13.02
CA ALA A 71 6.54 18.00 -14.30
C ALA A 71 6.96 16.59 -14.76
N GLU A 72 7.26 15.70 -13.81
CA GLU A 72 7.87 14.38 -14.05
C GLU A 72 6.91 13.21 -13.76
N SER A 73 5.64 13.50 -13.46
CA SER A 73 4.61 12.50 -13.20
C SER A 73 3.25 12.84 -13.79
N SER A 74 2.35 11.85 -13.79
CA SER A 74 0.95 12.05 -14.17
C SER A 74 0.06 12.48 -12.99
N HIS A 75 0.64 12.88 -11.85
CA HIS A 75 -0.08 13.22 -10.64
C HIS A 75 -0.06 14.73 -10.39
N GLU A 76 -1.18 15.26 -9.93
CA GLU A 76 -1.25 16.64 -9.41
C GLU A 76 -0.62 16.71 -8.02
N TYR A 77 0.14 17.76 -7.77
CA TYR A 77 0.76 18.00 -6.49
C TYR A 77 -0.20 18.66 -5.51
N SER A 78 -0.25 18.13 -4.30
CA SER A 78 -0.69 18.86 -3.11
C SER A 78 0.11 18.36 -1.92
N ASN A 79 0.23 19.19 -0.86
CA ASN A 79 0.88 18.77 0.37
C ASN A 79 0.23 17.47 0.90
N GLU A 80 -1.10 17.42 0.98
CA GLU A 80 -1.83 16.23 1.45
C GLU A 80 -1.55 14.98 0.61
N LYS A 81 -1.55 15.08 -0.72
CA LYS A 81 -1.28 13.94 -1.61
C LYS A 81 0.17 13.45 -1.46
N TYR A 82 1.13 14.37 -1.38
CA TYR A 82 2.54 14.04 -1.26
C TYR A 82 2.88 13.47 0.13
N GLU A 83 2.26 14.00 1.18
CA GLU A 83 2.34 13.45 2.54
C GLU A 83 1.73 12.04 2.60
N GLY A 84 0.59 11.83 1.94
CA GLY A 84 -0.01 10.50 1.76
C GLY A 84 0.93 9.54 1.03
N LEU A 85 1.64 9.99 -0.01
CA LEU A 85 2.65 9.18 -0.71
C LEU A 85 3.79 8.75 0.21
N ILE A 86 4.32 9.65 1.04
CA ILE A 86 5.36 9.30 2.03
C ILE A 86 4.85 8.21 2.98
N LYS A 87 3.63 8.37 3.52
CA LYS A 87 3.04 7.37 4.42
C LYS A 87 2.74 6.05 3.71
N HIS A 88 2.41 6.08 2.42
CA HIS A 88 2.23 4.90 1.59
C HIS A 88 3.52 4.08 1.52
N GLU A 89 4.65 4.70 1.16
CA GLU A 89 5.94 4.01 1.10
C GLU A 89 6.43 3.55 2.48
N LEU A 90 6.21 4.34 3.52
CA LEU A 90 6.49 3.90 4.90
C LEU A 90 5.67 2.67 5.28
N THR A 91 4.41 2.58 4.84
CA THR A 91 3.55 1.42 5.12
C THR A 91 4.14 0.13 4.53
N HIS A 92 4.75 0.19 3.34
CA HIS A 92 5.44 -0.96 2.75
C HIS A 92 6.54 -1.50 3.68
N CYS A 93 7.36 -0.61 4.28
CA CYS A 93 8.40 -1.01 5.23
C CYS A 93 7.86 -1.85 6.40
N PHE A 94 6.71 -1.49 6.97
CA PHE A 94 6.06 -2.29 8.01
C PHE A 94 5.47 -3.58 7.46
N SER A 95 4.77 -3.49 6.32
CA SER A 95 4.11 -4.65 5.71
C SER A 95 5.12 -5.74 5.34
N ASP A 96 6.31 -5.37 4.89
CA ASP A 96 7.37 -6.30 4.48
C ASP A 96 7.98 -7.03 5.67
N VAL A 97 8.02 -6.41 6.85
CA VAL A 97 8.41 -7.10 8.10
C VAL A 97 7.37 -8.14 8.48
N VAL A 98 6.07 -7.79 8.41
CA VAL A 98 4.98 -8.72 8.76
C VAL A 98 4.88 -9.87 7.78
N SER A 99 4.99 -9.58 6.49
CA SER A 99 4.87 -10.54 5.40
C SER A 99 6.16 -11.32 5.15
N GLY A 100 7.24 -11.08 5.91
CA GLY A 100 8.53 -11.73 5.66
C GLY A 100 9.04 -11.49 4.23
N GLN A 101 8.87 -10.26 3.73
CA GLN A 101 9.30 -9.79 2.40
C GLN A 101 8.54 -10.45 1.23
N THR A 102 7.39 -11.10 1.47
CA THR A 102 6.48 -11.41 0.37
C THR A 102 5.73 -10.14 -0.03
N HIS A 103 5.56 -9.95 -1.34
CA HIS A 103 4.75 -8.86 -1.92
C HIS A 103 3.50 -9.42 -2.61
N ARG A 104 3.08 -10.63 -2.24
CA ARG A 104 1.89 -11.30 -2.80
C ARG A 104 0.83 -11.57 -1.72
N PRO A 105 -0.46 -11.36 -2.05
CA PRO A 105 -0.94 -10.78 -3.30
C PRO A 105 -0.71 -9.27 -3.37
N ILE A 106 -0.39 -8.75 -4.57
CA ILE A 106 -0.07 -7.32 -4.75
C ILE A 106 -1.22 -6.43 -4.27
N TRP A 107 -2.47 -6.77 -4.59
CA TRP A 107 -3.63 -5.99 -4.12
C TRP A 107 -3.67 -5.81 -2.61
N LEU A 108 -3.24 -6.81 -1.82
CA LEU A 108 -3.27 -6.70 -0.37
C LEU A 108 -2.23 -5.70 0.13
N HIS A 109 -1.01 -5.77 -0.40
CA HIS A 109 0.07 -4.86 -0.01
C HIS A 109 -0.25 -3.41 -0.39
N GLU A 110 -0.59 -3.18 -1.66
CA GLU A 110 -0.98 -1.85 -2.14
C GLU A 110 -2.24 -1.35 -1.44
N GLY A 111 -3.22 -2.23 -1.19
CA GLY A 111 -4.44 -1.88 -0.49
C GLY A 111 -4.20 -1.44 0.95
N ILE A 112 -3.28 -2.09 1.66
CA ILE A 112 -2.87 -1.69 3.02
C ILE A 112 -2.19 -0.32 2.99
N SER A 113 -1.27 -0.10 2.05
CA SER A 113 -0.59 1.19 1.87
C SER A 113 -1.57 2.33 1.55
N ILE A 114 -2.55 2.10 0.67
CA ILE A 114 -3.60 3.08 0.31
C ILE A 114 -4.53 3.37 1.47
N PHE A 115 -4.93 2.34 2.22
CA PHE A 115 -5.82 2.51 3.37
C PHE A 115 -5.13 3.30 4.49
N LEU A 116 -3.90 2.94 4.86
CA LEU A 116 -3.19 3.55 6.00
C LEU A 116 -2.61 4.93 5.68
N SER A 117 -2.23 5.19 4.43
CA SER A 117 -1.80 6.51 3.97
C SER A 117 -2.92 7.56 3.97
N GLY A 118 -4.19 7.13 3.97
CA GLY A 118 -5.34 8.02 3.86
C GLY A 118 -5.66 8.42 2.43
N GLN A 119 -5.02 7.82 1.42
CA GLN A 119 -5.27 8.10 0.00
C GLN A 119 -6.73 7.84 -0.44
N LEU A 120 -7.50 7.06 0.32
CA LEU A 120 -8.95 6.89 0.09
C LEU A 120 -9.76 8.19 0.15
N LYS A 121 -9.24 9.25 0.78
CA LYS A 121 -9.90 10.58 0.75
C LYS A 121 -9.91 11.19 -0.64
N THR A 122 -8.90 10.87 -1.45
CA THR A 122 -8.71 11.44 -2.80
C THR A 122 -9.06 10.45 -3.90
N ILE A 123 -9.13 9.14 -3.59
CA ILE A 123 -9.52 8.11 -4.55
C ILE A 123 -11.05 7.97 -4.54
N PRO A 124 -11.75 8.16 -5.67
CA PRO A 124 -13.19 7.98 -5.74
C PRO A 124 -13.61 6.59 -5.28
N LYS A 125 -14.68 6.52 -4.48
CA LYS A 125 -15.24 5.24 -4.07
C LYS A 125 -15.90 4.55 -5.28
N PRO A 126 -15.46 3.33 -5.66
CA PRO A 126 -16.09 2.61 -6.76
C PRO A 126 -17.50 2.18 -6.37
N LYS A 127 -18.42 2.16 -7.36
CA LYS A 127 -19.78 1.65 -7.16
C LYS A 127 -19.80 0.16 -6.82
N LYS A 128 -18.83 -0.58 -7.34
CA LYS A 128 -18.65 -2.02 -7.16
C LYS A 128 -17.17 -2.36 -7.32
N LEU A 129 -16.65 -3.24 -6.47
CA LEU A 129 -15.32 -3.85 -6.63
C LEU A 129 -15.43 -5.05 -7.58
N CYS A 130 -14.61 -5.10 -8.63
CA CYS A 130 -14.66 -6.17 -9.62
C CYS A 130 -13.33 -6.57 -10.25
N GLN A 131 -12.20 -5.98 -9.82
CA GLN A 131 -10.90 -6.23 -10.43
C GLN A 131 -9.77 -6.51 -9.43
N PHE A 132 -9.84 -6.03 -8.19
CA PHE A 132 -8.68 -6.09 -7.27
C PHE A 132 -8.12 -7.51 -7.05
N ILE A 133 -8.97 -8.54 -7.03
CA ILE A 133 -8.55 -9.94 -6.79
C ILE A 133 -7.63 -10.45 -7.93
N ASN A 134 -7.79 -9.91 -9.14
CA ASN A 134 -7.00 -10.31 -10.30
C ASN A 134 -5.53 -9.87 -10.20
N PHE A 135 -5.22 -8.94 -9.29
CA PHE A 135 -3.85 -8.44 -9.07
C PHE A 135 -3.13 -9.24 -7.99
N TYR A 136 -3.04 -10.55 -8.20
CA TYR A 136 -2.25 -11.44 -7.34
C TYR A 136 -0.74 -11.28 -7.61
N THR A 137 -0.34 -11.37 -8.89
CA THR A 137 1.06 -11.30 -9.35
C THR A 137 1.38 -10.11 -10.23
N THR A 138 0.37 -9.42 -10.77
CA THR A 138 0.53 -8.27 -11.66
C THR A 138 0.18 -6.99 -10.92
N GLY A 139 1.04 -5.98 -11.07
CA GLY A 139 0.70 -4.60 -10.70
C GLY A 139 -0.12 -3.92 -11.79
N GLY A 140 -0.48 -2.66 -11.56
CA GLY A 140 -1.15 -1.83 -12.54
C GLY A 140 -1.99 -0.75 -11.88
N GLN A 141 -2.36 0.29 -12.63
CA GLN A 141 -3.12 1.43 -12.10
C GLN A 141 -4.45 1.00 -11.43
N ALA A 142 -5.12 -0.02 -11.96
CA ALA A 142 -6.38 -0.51 -11.43
C ALA A 142 -6.25 -1.17 -10.03
N VAL A 143 -5.06 -1.65 -9.65
CA VAL A 143 -4.79 -2.07 -8.26
C VAL A 143 -5.10 -0.93 -7.29
N TYR A 144 -4.63 0.26 -7.62
CA TYR A 144 -4.72 1.44 -6.77
C TYR A 144 -6.15 1.99 -6.65
N GLN A 145 -7.04 1.64 -7.57
CA GLN A 145 -8.42 2.13 -7.58
C GLN A 145 -9.34 1.36 -6.61
N GLU A 146 -9.14 0.05 -6.47
CA GLU A 146 -10.04 -0.81 -5.70
C GLU A 146 -9.42 -1.36 -4.42
N SER A 147 -8.12 -1.61 -4.40
CA SER A 147 -7.48 -2.39 -3.33
C SER A 147 -7.59 -1.73 -1.95
N GLY A 148 -7.43 -0.41 -1.88
CA GLY A 148 -7.60 0.32 -0.63
C GLY A 148 -9.03 0.21 -0.09
N TRP A 149 -10.03 0.22 -0.97
CA TRP A 149 -11.44 0.05 -0.57
C TRP A 149 -11.73 -1.39 -0.13
N ALA A 150 -11.11 -2.39 -0.77
CA ALA A 150 -11.19 -3.78 -0.33
C ALA A 150 -10.59 -3.96 1.08
N VAL A 151 -9.41 -3.38 1.34
CA VAL A 151 -8.78 -3.41 2.68
C VAL A 151 -9.60 -2.64 3.71
N ALA A 152 -10.11 -1.46 3.37
CA ALA A 152 -11.01 -0.70 4.24
C ALA A 152 -12.25 -1.52 4.62
N HIS A 153 -12.84 -2.24 3.65
CA HIS A 153 -13.94 -3.16 3.93
C HIS A 153 -13.54 -4.23 4.95
N LEU A 154 -12.38 -4.88 4.78
CA LEU A 154 -11.91 -5.92 5.69
C LEU A 154 -11.69 -5.39 7.11
N VAL A 155 -11.00 -4.26 7.25
CA VAL A 155 -10.71 -3.65 8.56
C VAL A 155 -11.99 -3.18 9.24
N ASN A 156 -12.88 -2.49 8.52
CA ASN A 156 -14.09 -1.90 9.11
C ASN A 156 -15.12 -2.95 9.52
N ASN A 157 -15.19 -4.09 8.82
CA ASN A 157 -16.20 -5.12 9.10
C ASN A 157 -15.69 -6.26 9.98
N TYR A 158 -14.39 -6.53 9.97
CA TYR A 158 -13.80 -7.73 10.61
C TYR A 158 -12.60 -7.42 11.51
N GLY A 159 -12.16 -6.16 11.57
CA GLY A 159 -11.10 -5.68 12.44
C GLY A 159 -9.68 -5.91 11.90
N LYS A 160 -8.75 -5.03 12.33
CA LYS A 160 -7.34 -5.07 11.89
C LYS A 160 -6.62 -6.39 12.21
N ASN A 161 -7.02 -7.08 13.28
CA ASN A 161 -6.35 -8.31 13.72
C ASN A 161 -6.47 -9.44 12.68
N LYS A 162 -7.61 -9.57 11.99
CA LYS A 162 -7.76 -10.56 10.91
C LYS A 162 -6.90 -10.20 9.70
N LEU A 163 -6.82 -8.91 9.36
CA LEU A 163 -5.95 -8.42 8.28
C LEU A 163 -4.48 -8.72 8.55
N LEU A 164 -3.98 -8.35 9.74
CA LEU A 164 -2.59 -8.62 10.13
C LEU A 164 -2.28 -10.13 10.18
N LYS A 165 -3.26 -10.95 10.59
CA LYS A 165 -3.12 -12.41 10.57
C LYS A 165 -2.99 -12.96 9.15
N VAL A 166 -3.79 -12.46 8.20
CA VAL A 166 -3.67 -12.83 6.78
C VAL A 166 -2.31 -12.39 6.22
N LEU A 167 -1.91 -11.14 6.45
CA LEU A 167 -0.63 -10.61 5.97
C LEU A 167 0.57 -11.39 6.52
N LYS A 168 0.54 -11.74 7.81
CA LYS A 168 1.63 -12.50 8.44
C LYS A 168 1.78 -13.92 7.89
N LYS A 169 0.67 -14.55 7.52
CA LYS A 169 0.63 -15.92 7.00
C LYS A 169 0.77 -15.99 5.47
N SER A 170 0.62 -14.88 4.75
CA SER A 170 0.73 -14.87 3.28
C SER A 170 2.11 -15.30 2.77
N LYS A 171 3.15 -15.12 3.60
CA LYS A 171 4.52 -15.59 3.31
C LYS A 171 4.65 -17.09 3.07
N ASP A 172 3.71 -17.86 3.61
CA ASP A 172 3.69 -19.32 3.49
C ASP A 172 2.91 -19.77 2.24
N THR A 173 2.27 -18.83 1.53
CA THR A 173 1.47 -19.11 0.32
C THR A 173 2.33 -18.99 -0.94
N LYS A 174 2.16 -19.91 -1.88
CA LYS A 174 2.93 -19.95 -3.14
C LYS A 174 2.08 -19.60 -4.35
N THR A 175 0.78 -19.92 -4.28
CA THR A 175 -0.18 -19.71 -5.36
C THR A 175 -1.35 -18.83 -4.92
N GLN A 176 -2.10 -18.33 -5.90
CA GLN A 176 -3.35 -17.61 -5.66
C GLN A 176 -4.39 -18.48 -4.93
N ASN A 177 -4.42 -19.79 -5.21
CA ASN A 177 -5.33 -20.72 -4.55
C ASN A 177 -4.92 -20.92 -3.08
N ASP A 178 -3.63 -21.11 -2.80
CA ASP A 178 -3.12 -21.22 -1.42
C ASP A 178 -3.51 -19.99 -0.60
N PHE A 179 -3.39 -18.80 -1.20
CA PHE A 179 -3.80 -17.56 -0.55
C PHE A 179 -5.32 -17.47 -0.36
N ALA A 180 -6.12 -17.90 -1.33
CA ALA A 180 -7.57 -17.92 -1.21
C ALA A 180 -8.05 -18.86 -0.08
N GLU A 181 -7.43 -20.05 0.05
CA GLU A 181 -7.68 -20.99 1.14
C GLU A 181 -7.28 -20.40 2.50
N LEU A 182 -6.09 -19.78 2.57
CA LEU A 182 -5.65 -19.05 3.76
C LEU A 182 -6.65 -17.96 4.14
N PHE A 183 -7.06 -17.15 3.18
CA PHE A 183 -8.02 -16.07 3.39
C PHE A 183 -9.33 -16.61 3.95
N GLN A 184 -9.90 -17.65 3.33
CA GLN A 184 -11.14 -18.27 3.77
C GLN A 184 -11.03 -18.84 5.18
N SER A 185 -9.89 -19.45 5.54
CA SER A 185 -9.67 -19.97 6.91
C SER A 185 -9.66 -18.90 8.01
N ILE A 186 -9.40 -17.63 7.65
CA ILE A 186 -9.33 -16.50 8.60
C ILE A 186 -10.62 -15.68 8.60
N TYR A 187 -11.16 -15.43 7.42
CA TYR A 187 -12.35 -14.60 7.22
C TYR A 187 -13.65 -15.39 7.24
N GLU A 188 -13.60 -16.72 7.13
CA GLU A 188 -14.74 -17.63 7.12
C GLU A 188 -15.67 -17.42 5.92
N PHE A 189 -15.14 -16.82 4.85
CA PHE A 189 -15.79 -16.66 3.55
C PHE A 189 -14.77 -16.67 2.41
N GLU A 190 -15.21 -17.06 1.22
CA GLU A 190 -14.35 -17.17 0.03
C GLU A 190 -13.86 -15.80 -0.47
N LEU A 191 -12.65 -15.72 -1.00
CA LEU A 191 -12.13 -14.51 -1.64
C LEU A 191 -12.85 -14.24 -2.97
N GLN A 192 -14.05 -13.65 -2.89
CA GLN A 192 -14.92 -13.36 -4.02
C GLN A 192 -15.58 -11.98 -3.91
N TYR A 193 -15.81 -11.33 -5.05
CA TYR A 193 -16.35 -9.95 -5.09
C TYR A 193 -17.72 -9.79 -4.42
N CYS A 194 -18.56 -10.83 -4.36
CA CYS A 194 -19.86 -10.75 -3.70
C CYS A 194 -19.73 -10.39 -2.22
N HIS A 195 -18.74 -10.93 -1.51
CA HIS A 195 -18.52 -10.70 -0.09
C HIS A 195 -18.05 -9.27 0.21
N PHE A 196 -17.34 -8.63 -0.72
CA PHE A 196 -16.90 -7.24 -0.57
C PHE A 196 -17.97 -6.22 -0.98
N ASN A 197 -18.83 -6.56 -1.94
CA ASN A 197 -19.88 -5.68 -2.44
C ASN A 197 -21.17 -5.72 -1.61
N ASN A 198 -21.45 -6.85 -0.94
CA ASN A 198 -22.68 -7.06 -0.15
C ASN A 198 -22.36 -7.57 1.28
N PRO A 199 -21.82 -6.72 2.18
CA PRO A 199 -21.43 -7.14 3.53
C PRO A 199 -22.59 -7.64 4.41
N ASN A 200 -23.83 -7.24 4.12
CA ASN A 200 -25.01 -7.57 4.94
C ASN A 200 -25.66 -8.92 4.60
N GLN A 201 -25.14 -9.67 3.63
CA GLN A 201 -25.78 -10.91 3.17
C GLN A 201 -25.42 -12.14 4.03
N TYR A 202 -24.45 -12.01 4.94
CA TYR A 202 -23.89 -13.13 5.71
C TYR A 202 -23.72 -12.84 7.21
N ARG A 203 -24.44 -11.82 7.72
CA ARG A 203 -24.56 -11.53 9.16
C ARG A 203 -25.91 -12.02 9.68
#